data_AF-A0A940QEH9-F1
#
_entry.id   AF-A0A940QEH9-F1
#
_cell.length_a   1.000
_cell.length_b   1.000
_cell.length_c   1.000
_cell.angle_alpha   90.00
_cell.angle_beta   90.00
_cell.angle_gamma   90.00
#
_symmetry.space_group_name_H-M   'P 1'
#
loop_
_entity.id
_entity.type
_entity.pdbx_description
1 polymer ?
#
loop_
_entity_poly.entity_id
_entity_poly.type
_entity_poly.pdbx_seq_one_letter_code
_entity_poly.pdbx_strand_id
1 'polypeptide(L)'
;MENAKKEALREKYTEKYHADERESNVTKEGLAAGGAIAIAYCVVRIVYLGLAKGRFALAELILLLLIVFVTTAIQHQNKVYDIPTYFGRRLNTGTDRKAKMSRILMYMGDAAAFAAVYLAADLIFHFTTNLTSSAVLDGIIDFFIGFVIMFLLDMLLGESKVKKYNAYQKQLEEEENNLDD
;
A
#
# COMPACT_ATOMS: atom_id res chain seq x y z
N MET A 1 53.28 -3.28 -13.60
CA MET A 1 53.03 -2.95 -12.18
C MET A 1 51.80 -2.06 -12.00
N GLU A 2 51.52 -1.10 -12.89
CA GLU A 2 50.36 -0.22 -12.80
C GLU A 2 49.00 -0.94 -13.01
N ASN A 3 48.92 -1.87 -13.96
CA ASN A 3 47.68 -2.63 -14.22
C ASN A 3 47.27 -3.53 -13.06
N ALA A 4 48.22 -4.22 -12.43
CA ALA A 4 47.96 -5.04 -11.23
C ALA A 4 47.44 -4.20 -10.05
N LYS A 5 47.89 -2.95 -9.94
CA LYS A 5 47.42 -2.00 -8.91
C LYS A 5 45.99 -1.52 -9.20
N LYS A 6 45.63 -1.32 -10.47
CA LYS A 6 44.27 -0.96 -10.90
C LYS A 6 43.28 -2.11 -10.72
N GLU A 7 43.69 -3.35 -11.00
CA GLU A 7 42.85 -4.54 -10.76
C GLU A 7 42.59 -4.76 -9.27
N ALA A 8 43.62 -4.70 -8.43
CA ALA A 8 43.46 -4.83 -6.98
C ALA A 8 42.57 -3.73 -6.36
N LEU A 9 42.63 -2.50 -6.91
CA LEU A 9 41.72 -1.43 -6.51
C LEU A 9 40.28 -1.71 -6.95
N ARG A 10 40.07 -2.15 -8.20
CA ARG A 10 38.75 -2.53 -8.69
C ARG A 10 38.12 -3.61 -7.83
N GLU A 11 38.85 -4.68 -7.55
CA GLU A 11 38.38 -5.81 -6.74
C GLU A 11 37.98 -5.35 -5.33
N LYS A 12 38.83 -4.52 -4.69
CA LYS A 12 38.55 -3.93 -3.39
C LYS A 12 37.32 -3.02 -3.39
N TYR A 13 37.12 -2.21 -4.44
CA TYR A 13 35.93 -1.36 -4.55
C TYR A 13 34.70 -2.21 -4.83
N THR A 14 34.75 -3.17 -5.73
CA THR A 14 33.63 -4.06 -6.06
C THR A 14 33.19 -4.87 -4.84
N GLU A 15 34.13 -5.41 -4.06
CA GLU A 15 33.82 -6.13 -2.81
C GLU A 15 33.22 -5.20 -1.75
N LYS A 16 33.79 -4.01 -1.56
CA LYS A 16 33.30 -3.01 -0.59
C LYS A 16 31.90 -2.51 -0.94
N TYR A 17 31.65 -2.16 -2.21
CA TYR A 17 30.34 -1.67 -2.65
C TYR A 17 29.28 -2.77 -2.68
N HIS A 18 29.63 -4.01 -3.08
CA HIS A 18 28.69 -5.13 -2.97
C HIS A 18 28.33 -5.49 -1.53
N ALA A 19 29.29 -5.39 -0.59
CA ALA A 19 29.01 -5.60 0.83
C ALA A 19 28.04 -4.52 1.37
N ASP A 20 28.26 -3.25 1.00
CA ASP A 20 27.43 -2.11 1.38
C ASP A 20 26.00 -2.22 0.82
N GLU A 21 25.86 -2.66 -0.44
CA GLU A 21 24.55 -2.92 -1.05
C GLU A 21 23.79 -4.07 -0.35
N ARG A 22 24.48 -5.15 0.06
CA ARG A 22 23.87 -6.26 0.80
C ARG A 22 23.38 -5.81 2.16
N GLU A 23 24.20 -5.06 2.90
CA GLU A 23 23.83 -4.54 4.22
C GLU A 23 22.64 -3.57 4.14
N SER A 24 22.64 -2.69 3.13
CA SER A 24 21.50 -1.80 2.84
C SER A 24 20.23 -2.57 2.53
N ASN A 25 20.31 -3.62 1.70
CA ASN A 25 19.14 -4.43 1.31
C ASN A 25 18.58 -5.21 2.50
N VAL A 26 19.43 -5.87 3.28
CA VAL A 26 19.00 -6.60 4.49
C VAL A 26 18.36 -5.64 5.50
N THR A 27 18.90 -4.43 5.65
CA THR A 27 18.32 -3.41 6.54
C THR A 27 16.95 -2.93 6.05
N LYS A 28 16.79 -2.71 4.73
CA LYS A 28 15.49 -2.35 4.13
C LYS A 28 14.45 -3.44 4.30
N GLU A 29 14.82 -4.69 4.03
CA GLU A 29 13.94 -5.86 4.20
C GLU A 29 13.56 -6.05 5.67
N GLY A 30 14.51 -5.92 6.59
CA GLY A 30 14.28 -5.99 8.03
C GLY A 30 13.34 -4.88 8.52
N LEU A 31 13.51 -3.64 8.03
CA LEU A 31 12.63 -2.53 8.37
C LEU A 31 11.22 -2.73 7.81
N ALA A 32 11.09 -3.23 6.59
CA ALA A 32 9.80 -3.54 5.97
C ALA A 32 9.06 -4.65 6.74
N ALA A 33 9.77 -5.74 7.09
CA ALA A 33 9.21 -6.82 7.90
C ALA A 33 8.81 -6.34 9.29
N GLY A 34 9.65 -5.54 9.96
CA GLY A 34 9.34 -4.93 11.24
C GLY A 34 8.12 -4.02 11.20
N GLY A 35 7.99 -3.20 10.16
CA GLY A 35 6.81 -2.38 9.91
C GLY A 35 5.54 -3.21 9.71
N ALA A 36 5.62 -4.29 8.92
CA ALA A 36 4.50 -5.20 8.69
C ALA A 36 4.03 -5.86 10.00
N ILE A 37 4.97 -6.31 10.84
CA ILE A 37 4.67 -6.89 12.16
C ILE A 37 4.02 -5.85 13.09
N ALA A 38 4.51 -4.61 13.10
CA ALA A 38 3.94 -3.54 13.91
C ALA A 38 2.48 -3.22 13.50
N ILE A 39 2.21 -3.16 12.19
CA ILE A 39 0.85 -2.98 11.67
C ILE A 39 -0.05 -4.15 12.09
N ALA A 40 0.42 -5.39 11.90
CA ALA A 40 -0.35 -6.58 12.29
C ALA A 40 -0.67 -6.58 13.79
N TYR A 41 0.29 -6.21 14.64
CA TYR A 41 0.09 -6.06 16.08
C TYR A 41 -1.01 -5.02 16.39
N CYS A 42 -0.96 -3.84 15.77
CA CYS A 42 -1.97 -2.81 15.96
C CYS A 42 -3.37 -3.32 15.58
N VAL A 43 -3.49 -4.00 14.43
CA VAL A 43 -4.77 -4.55 13.95
C VAL A 43 -5.32 -5.58 14.94
N VAL A 44 -4.52 -6.56 15.36
CA VAL A 44 -4.94 -7.58 16.33
C VAL A 44 -5.37 -6.95 17.65
N ARG A 45 -4.64 -5.92 18.12
CA ARG A 45 -4.95 -5.26 19.39
C ARG A 45 -6.20 -4.40 19.33
N ILE A 46 -6.45 -3.71 18.21
CA ILE A 46 -7.71 -2.98 17.96
C ILE A 46 -8.89 -3.96 18.00
N VAL A 47 -8.77 -5.10 17.30
CA VAL A 47 -9.81 -6.14 17.29
C VAL A 47 -10.03 -6.71 18.70
N TYR A 48 -8.96 -7.03 19.44
CA TYR A 48 -9.08 -7.54 20.81
C TYR A 48 -9.71 -6.54 21.77
N LEU A 49 -9.29 -5.27 21.75
CA LEU A 49 -9.85 -4.23 22.63
C LEU A 49 -11.30 -3.90 22.28
N GLY A 50 -11.62 -3.87 20.98
CA GLY A 50 -12.98 -3.65 20.49
C GLY A 50 -13.92 -4.80 20.84
N LEU A 51 -13.56 -6.03 20.48
CA LEU A 51 -14.43 -7.20 20.64
C LEU A 51 -14.47 -7.75 22.08
N ALA A 52 -13.32 -7.87 22.74
CA ALA A 52 -13.24 -8.53 24.05
C ALA A 52 -13.48 -7.58 25.22
N LYS A 53 -13.23 -6.28 25.04
CA LYS A 53 -13.33 -5.28 26.14
C LYS A 53 -14.28 -4.12 25.85
N GLY A 54 -14.83 -4.00 24.63
CA GLY A 54 -15.68 -2.87 24.25
C GLY A 54 -14.98 -1.51 24.37
N ARG A 55 -13.65 -1.46 24.31
CA ARG A 55 -12.84 -0.25 24.52
C ARG A 55 -12.25 0.24 23.22
N PHE A 56 -12.22 1.56 23.07
CA PHE A 56 -11.60 2.22 21.93
C PHE A 56 -10.06 2.16 22.02
N ALA A 57 -9.42 1.62 20.98
CA ALA A 57 -7.97 1.44 20.89
C ALA A 57 -7.28 2.71 20.35
N LEU A 58 -7.41 3.81 21.09
CA LEU A 58 -6.98 5.14 20.65
C LEU A 58 -5.46 5.22 20.40
N ALA A 59 -4.66 4.57 21.26
CA ALA A 59 -3.20 4.57 21.14
C ALA A 59 -2.74 3.82 19.88
N GLU A 60 -3.36 2.69 19.56
CA GLU A 60 -3.07 1.88 18.38
C GLU A 60 -3.46 2.63 17.09
N LEU A 61 -4.58 3.37 17.11
CA LEU A 61 -4.99 4.22 15.99
C LEU A 61 -4.01 5.37 15.75
N ILE A 62 -3.56 6.04 16.82
CA ILE A 62 -2.52 7.09 16.72
C ILE A 62 -1.23 6.50 16.15
N LEU A 63 -0.81 5.32 16.60
CA LEU A 63 0.40 4.67 16.11
C LEU A 63 0.29 4.30 14.63
N LEU A 64 -0.87 3.77 14.19
CA LEU A 64 -1.12 3.50 12.76
C LEU A 64 -1.06 4.77 11.92
N LEU A 65 -1.68 5.86 12.39
CA LEU A 65 -1.62 7.16 11.69
C LEU A 65 -0.18 7.67 11.59
N LEU A 66 0.63 7.48 12.63
CA LEU A 66 2.03 7.90 12.64
C LEU A 66 2.87 7.08 11.63
N ILE A 67 2.63 5.76 11.54
CA ILE A 67 3.25 4.89 10.52
C ILE A 67 2.88 5.38 9.10
N VAL A 68 1.60 5.65 8.85
CA VAL A 68 1.13 6.17 7.55
C VAL A 68 1.76 7.53 7.24
N PHE A 69 1.86 8.42 8.23
CA PHE A 69 2.47 9.74 8.05
C PHE A 69 3.95 9.64 7.69
N VAL A 70 4.73 8.87 8.45
CA VAL A 70 6.18 8.70 8.22
C VAL A 70 6.44 8.07 6.86
N THR A 71 5.72 7.01 6.52
CA THR A 71 5.87 6.33 5.21
C THR A 71 5.53 7.27 4.05
N THR A 72 4.45 8.05 4.16
CA THR A 72 4.06 9.03 3.14
C THR A 72 5.09 10.16 3.02
N ALA A 73 5.62 10.66 4.14
CA ALA A 73 6.65 11.69 4.14
C ALA A 73 7.95 11.23 3.45
N ILE A 74 8.40 10.00 3.73
CA ILE A 74 9.58 9.40 3.11
C ILE A 74 9.36 9.19 1.60
N GLN A 75 8.18 8.70 1.19
CA GLN A 75 7.85 8.54 -0.22
C GLN A 75 7.87 9.89 -0.97
N HIS A 76 7.33 10.93 -0.36
CA HIS A 76 7.31 12.27 -0.94
C HIS A 76 8.72 12.86 -1.09
N GLN A 77 9.62 12.64 -0.12
CA GLN A 77 11.00 13.14 -0.19
C GLN A 77 11.81 12.46 -1.30
N ASN A 78 11.59 11.17 -1.54
CA ASN A 78 12.37 10.39 -2.51
C ASN A 78 11.79 10.41 -3.93
N LYS A 79 10.71 11.16 -4.19
CA LYS A 79 9.98 11.17 -5.48
C LYS A 79 9.64 9.76 -6.00
N VAL A 80 9.48 8.79 -5.08
CA VAL A 80 9.12 7.42 -5.44
C VAL A 80 7.62 7.41 -5.68
N TYR A 81 7.23 7.68 -6.92
CA TYR A 81 5.85 7.52 -7.37
C TYR A 81 5.63 6.06 -7.76
N ASP A 82 5.34 5.22 -6.77
CA ASP A 82 5.02 3.82 -7.06
C ASP A 82 3.55 3.68 -7.47
N ILE A 83 3.31 2.84 -8.47
CA ILE A 83 1.96 2.57 -8.96
C ILE A 83 1.28 1.62 -7.95
N PRO A 84 0.07 1.95 -7.46
CA PRO A 84 -0.67 1.03 -6.60
C PRO A 84 -0.80 -0.35 -7.23
N THR A 85 -0.60 -1.37 -6.39
CA THR A 85 -0.76 -2.77 -6.77
C THR A 85 -2.01 -3.30 -6.08
N TYR A 86 -2.98 -3.79 -6.86
CA TYR A 86 -4.21 -4.41 -6.37
C TYR A 86 -4.19 -5.89 -6.72
N PHE A 87 -4.42 -6.78 -5.73
CA PHE A 87 -4.32 -8.24 -5.89
C PHE A 87 -3.02 -8.71 -6.58
N GLY A 88 -1.89 -8.09 -6.22
CA GLY A 88 -0.58 -8.41 -6.81
C GLY A 88 -0.38 -7.92 -8.25
N ARG A 89 -1.35 -7.20 -8.83
CA ARG A 89 -1.27 -6.62 -10.17
C ARG A 89 -1.12 -5.11 -10.09
N ARG A 90 -0.10 -4.57 -10.77
CA ARG A 90 0.06 -3.12 -10.92
C ARG A 90 -1.09 -2.55 -11.74
N LEU A 91 -1.58 -1.37 -11.37
CA LEU A 91 -2.56 -0.66 -12.18
C LEU A 91 -2.01 -0.38 -13.58
N ASN A 92 -2.87 -0.53 -14.58
CA ASN A 92 -2.54 -0.14 -15.95
C ASN A 92 -2.52 1.39 -16.06
N THR A 93 -1.35 1.98 -16.32
CA THR A 93 -1.14 3.45 -16.43
C THR A 93 -1.50 4.03 -17.79
N GLY A 94 -1.91 3.18 -18.74
CA GLY A 94 -2.36 3.59 -20.07
C GLY A 94 -3.51 4.60 -20.04
N THR A 95 -3.51 5.48 -21.03
CA THR A 95 -4.55 6.52 -21.22
C THR A 95 -5.73 6.02 -22.04
N ASP A 96 -5.64 4.81 -22.61
CA ASP A 96 -6.67 4.22 -23.44
C ASP A 96 -7.89 3.74 -22.65
N ARG A 97 -9.02 3.59 -23.36
CA ARG A 97 -10.30 3.17 -22.74
C ARG A 97 -10.21 1.80 -22.08
N LYS A 98 -9.39 0.87 -22.60
CA LYS A 98 -9.24 -0.47 -22.00
C LYS A 98 -8.43 -0.39 -20.71
N ALA A 99 -7.34 0.38 -20.67
CA ALA A 99 -6.59 0.62 -19.44
C ALA A 99 -7.46 1.26 -18.36
N LYS A 100 -8.25 2.29 -18.70
CA LYS A 100 -9.17 2.92 -17.75
C LYS A 100 -10.21 1.93 -17.21
N MET A 101 -10.81 1.11 -18.08
CA MET A 101 -11.77 0.09 -17.65
C MET A 101 -11.12 -0.96 -16.74
N SER A 102 -9.90 -1.39 -17.08
CA SER A 102 -9.13 -2.31 -16.24
C SER A 102 -8.87 -1.76 -14.84
N ARG A 103 -8.55 -0.46 -14.71
CA ARG A 103 -8.37 0.18 -13.40
C ARG A 103 -9.67 0.24 -12.59
N ILE A 104 -10.77 0.63 -13.23
CA ILE A 104 -12.10 0.65 -12.57
C ILE A 104 -12.47 -0.73 -12.03
N LEU A 105 -12.24 -1.80 -12.80
CA LEU A 105 -12.49 -3.16 -12.35
C LEU A 105 -11.61 -3.57 -11.15
N MET A 106 -10.36 -3.10 -11.10
CA MET A 106 -9.48 -3.32 -9.94
C MET A 106 -9.99 -2.60 -8.69
N TYR A 107 -10.36 -1.31 -8.80
CA TYR A 107 -10.94 -0.56 -7.67
C TYR A 107 -12.24 -1.19 -7.17
N MET A 108 -13.07 -1.65 -8.10
CA MET A 108 -14.33 -2.34 -7.79
C MET A 108 -14.08 -3.67 -7.07
N GLY A 109 -13.09 -4.44 -7.53
CA GLY A 109 -12.70 -5.69 -6.89
C GLY A 109 -12.18 -5.50 -5.47
N ASP A 110 -11.36 -4.47 -5.24
CA ASP A 110 -10.79 -4.18 -3.92
C ASP A 110 -11.87 -3.71 -2.94
N ALA A 111 -12.73 -2.78 -3.38
CA ALA A 111 -13.87 -2.32 -2.59
C ALA A 111 -14.83 -3.46 -2.25
N ALA A 112 -15.07 -4.39 -3.18
CA ALA A 112 -15.89 -5.58 -2.93
C ALA A 112 -15.25 -6.51 -1.90
N ALA A 113 -13.93 -6.73 -1.97
CA ALA A 113 -13.21 -7.54 -1.00
C ALA A 113 -13.26 -6.90 0.39
N PHE A 114 -13.05 -5.59 0.49
CA PHE A 114 -13.18 -4.86 1.75
C PHE A 114 -14.59 -4.99 2.34
N ALA A 115 -15.63 -4.71 1.54
CA ALA A 115 -17.02 -4.80 1.97
C ALA A 115 -17.38 -6.23 2.40
N ALA A 116 -16.87 -7.26 1.72
CA ALA A 116 -17.10 -8.65 2.08
C ALA A 116 -16.45 -9.01 3.43
N VAL A 117 -15.22 -8.53 3.69
CA VAL A 117 -14.57 -8.70 4.99
C VAL A 117 -15.32 -7.98 6.10
N TYR A 118 -15.80 -6.77 5.82
CA TYR A 118 -16.61 -5.99 6.77
C TYR A 118 -17.93 -6.72 7.11
N LEU A 119 -18.67 -7.18 6.09
CA LEU A 119 -19.90 -7.96 6.27
C LEU A 119 -19.65 -9.24 7.08
N ALA A 120 -18.55 -9.95 6.80
CA ALA A 120 -18.19 -11.14 7.56
C ALA A 120 -17.93 -10.82 9.04
N ALA A 121 -17.22 -9.74 9.33
CA ALA A 121 -16.96 -9.30 10.69
C ALA A 121 -18.25 -8.88 11.42
N ASP A 122 -19.11 -8.13 10.75
CA ASP A 122 -20.38 -7.66 11.27
C ASP A 122 -21.34 -8.81 11.60
N LEU A 123 -21.46 -9.79 10.68
CA LEU A 123 -22.23 -11.01 10.92
C LEU A 123 -21.70 -11.79 12.12
N ILE A 124 -20.38 -11.99 12.25
CA ILE A 124 -19.77 -12.68 13.40
C ILE A 124 -20.12 -11.96 14.72
N PHE A 125 -20.10 -10.63 14.72
CA PHE A 125 -20.45 -9.83 15.89
C PHE A 125 -21.94 -9.98 16.25
N HIS A 126 -22.83 -9.95 15.27
CA HIS A 126 -24.26 -10.18 15.49
C HIS A 126 -24.58 -11.62 15.96
N PHE A 127 -23.89 -12.63 15.40
CA PHE A 127 -24.02 -14.02 15.86
C PHE A 127 -23.60 -14.21 17.33
N THR A 128 -22.63 -13.44 17.81
CA THR A 128 -22.12 -13.56 19.18
C THR A 128 -22.91 -12.74 20.21
N THR A 129 -23.69 -11.73 19.79
CA THR A 129 -24.36 -10.77 20.69
C THR A 129 -25.91 -10.86 20.72
N ASN A 130 -26.49 -11.83 20.00
CA ASN A 130 -27.91 -12.17 19.79
C ASN A 130 -28.44 -11.76 18.40
N LEU A 131 -29.01 -12.74 17.69
CA LEU A 131 -29.62 -12.56 16.37
C LEU A 131 -30.98 -11.85 16.51
N THR A 132 -31.08 -10.62 16.02
CA THR A 132 -32.36 -10.01 15.66
C THR A 132 -32.71 -10.36 14.21
N SER A 133 -34.00 -10.47 13.89
CA SER A 133 -34.47 -10.81 12.55
C SER A 133 -34.09 -9.79 11.47
N SER A 134 -33.65 -8.58 11.84
CA SER A 134 -33.20 -7.52 10.92
C SER A 134 -31.71 -7.58 10.58
N ALA A 135 -30.90 -8.32 11.34
CA ALA A 135 -29.43 -8.27 11.25
C ALA A 135 -28.88 -8.64 9.85
N VAL A 136 -29.56 -9.55 9.14
CA VAL A 136 -29.17 -9.92 7.77
C VAL A 136 -29.39 -8.77 6.79
N LEU A 137 -30.51 -8.06 6.93
CA LEU A 137 -30.87 -6.97 6.02
C LEU A 137 -30.03 -5.73 6.31
N ASP A 138 -29.77 -5.44 7.59
CA ASP A 138 -28.87 -4.37 8.05
C ASP A 138 -27.44 -4.61 7.53
N GLY A 139 -26.91 -5.83 7.67
CA GLY A 139 -25.59 -6.19 7.14
C GLY A 139 -25.49 -6.05 5.61
N ILE A 140 -26.54 -6.41 4.85
CA ILE A 140 -26.56 -6.21 3.39
C ILE A 140 -26.51 -4.71 3.03
N ILE A 141 -27.23 -3.87 3.76
CA ILE A 141 -27.21 -2.41 3.53
C ILE A 141 -25.81 -1.87 3.80
N ASP A 142 -25.20 -2.25 4.92
CA ASP A 142 -23.86 -1.80 5.30
C ASP A 142 -22.79 -2.29 4.32
N PHE A 143 -22.95 -3.49 3.76
CA PHE A 143 -22.10 -3.97 2.67
C PHE A 143 -22.13 -3.03 1.47
N PHE A 144 -23.32 -2.64 0.98
CA PHE A 144 -23.43 -1.76 -0.19
C PHE A 144 -22.91 -0.35 0.10
N ILE A 145 -23.16 0.18 1.29
CA ILE A 145 -22.64 1.49 1.71
C ILE A 145 -21.11 1.44 1.77
N GLY A 146 -20.54 0.44 2.44
CA GLY A 146 -19.09 0.25 2.55
C GLY A 146 -18.43 0.07 1.18
N PHE A 147 -19.06 -0.75 0.33
CA PHE A 147 -18.61 -0.96 -1.05
C PHE A 147 -18.56 0.34 -1.85
N VAL A 148 -19.64 1.13 -1.86
CA VAL A 148 -19.70 2.38 -2.63
C VAL A 148 -18.66 3.39 -2.12
N ILE A 149 -18.55 3.55 -0.80
CA ILE A 149 -17.59 4.48 -0.21
C ILE A 149 -16.16 4.08 -0.57
N MET A 150 -15.79 2.81 -0.37
CA MET A 150 -14.46 2.33 -0.68
C MET A 150 -14.15 2.41 -2.17
N PHE A 151 -15.09 2.04 -3.03
CA PHE A 151 -14.93 2.16 -4.48
C PHE A 151 -14.64 3.60 -4.90
N LEU A 152 -15.36 4.58 -4.36
CA LEU A 152 -15.14 5.99 -4.68
C LEU A 152 -13.78 6.48 -4.16
N LEU A 153 -13.37 6.07 -2.96
CA LEU A 153 -12.06 6.41 -2.40
C LEU A 153 -10.91 5.81 -3.20
N ASP A 154 -10.98 4.52 -3.53
CA ASP A 154 -9.97 3.84 -4.34
C ASP A 154 -9.88 4.42 -5.73
N MET A 155 -11.03 4.73 -6.34
CA MET A 155 -11.05 5.41 -7.63
C MET A 155 -10.39 6.79 -7.55
N LEU A 156 -10.68 7.60 -6.53
CA LEU A 156 -10.14 8.95 -6.38
C LEU A 156 -8.63 8.92 -6.12
N LEU A 157 -8.19 8.09 -5.16
CA LEU A 157 -6.78 7.96 -4.79
C LEU A 157 -5.96 7.27 -5.88
N GLY A 158 -6.49 6.20 -6.46
CA GLY A 158 -5.86 5.44 -7.54
C GLY A 158 -5.63 6.30 -8.78
N GLU A 159 -6.66 7.02 -9.26
CA GLU A 159 -6.51 7.90 -10.42
C GLU A 159 -5.58 9.10 -10.12
N SER A 160 -5.59 9.64 -8.90
CA SER A 160 -4.65 10.70 -8.51
C SER A 160 -3.20 10.22 -8.58
N LYS A 161 -2.92 9.01 -8.09
CA LYS A 161 -1.59 8.40 -8.15
C LYS A 161 -1.16 8.10 -9.59
N VAL A 162 -2.05 7.53 -10.43
CA VAL A 162 -1.77 7.29 -11.85
C VAL A 162 -1.45 8.58 -12.59
N LYS A 163 -2.20 9.67 -12.33
CA LYS A 163 -1.91 10.98 -12.93
C LYS A 163 -0.54 11.53 -12.53
N LYS A 164 -0.20 11.48 -11.24
CA LYS A 164 1.13 11.92 -10.75
C LYS A 164 2.25 11.09 -11.37
N TYR A 165 2.07 9.78 -11.45
CA TYR A 165 3.02 8.87 -12.09
C TYR A 165 3.24 9.23 -13.57
N ASN A 166 2.16 9.38 -14.35
CA ASN A 166 2.26 9.71 -15.77
C ASN A 166 2.89 11.10 -16.00
N ALA A 167 2.61 12.07 -15.13
CA ALA A 167 3.24 13.39 -15.21
C ALA A 167 4.75 13.31 -14.93
N TYR A 168 5.16 12.50 -13.96
CA TYR A 168 6.58 12.28 -13.65
C TYR A 168 7.30 11.55 -14.79
N GLN A 169 6.68 10.52 -15.38
CA GLN A 169 7.23 9.84 -16.57
C GLN A 169 7.43 10.79 -17.74
N LYS A 170 6.45 11.66 -18.02
CA LYS A 170 6.57 12.68 -19.07
C LYS A 170 7.72 13.66 -18.82
N GLN A 171 7.95 14.05 -17.57
CA GLN A 171 9.10 14.88 -17.21
C GLN A 171 10.43 14.17 -17.46
N LEU A 172 10.54 12.88 -17.11
CA LEU A 172 11.74 12.09 -17.36
C LEU A 172 12.00 11.93 -18.88
N GLU A 173 10.96 11.66 -19.66
CA GLU A 173 11.06 11.59 -21.13
C GLU A 173 11.49 12.93 -21.73
N GLU A 174 11.00 14.05 -21.21
CA GLU A 174 11.43 15.39 -21.65
C GLU A 174 12.89 15.68 -21.25
N GLU A 175 13.32 15.28 -20.06
CA GLU A 175 14.71 15.41 -19.61
C GLU A 175 15.67 14.56 -20.46
N GLU A 176 15.28 13.32 -20.80
CA GLU A 176 16.07 12.42 -21.65
C GLU A 176 16.23 12.97 -23.07
N ASN A 177 15.15 13.41 -23.70
CA ASN A 177 15.20 13.99 -25.05
C ASN A 177 16.07 15.26 -25.10
N ASN A 178 16.10 16.06 -24.03
CA ASN A 178 16.95 17.26 -23.94
C ASN A 178 18.44 16.93 -23.68
N LEU A 179 18.79 15.70 -23.31
CA LEU A 179 20.18 15.25 -23.14
C LEU A 179 20.76 14.70 -24.45
N ASP A 180 19.90 14.27 -25.38
CA ASP A 180 20.27 13.71 -26.68
C ASP A 180 20.36 14.78 -27.80
N ASP A 181 19.87 16.00 -27.57
CA ASP A 181 19.98 17.19 -28.44
C ASP A 181 21.19 18.09 -28.09
#